data_AF-A0A7J6FEF6-F1
#
_entry.id   AF-A0A7J6FEF6-F1
#
_cell.length_a   1.000
_cell.length_b   1.000
_cell.length_c   1.000
_cell.angle_alpha   90.00
_cell.angle_beta   90.00
_cell.angle_gamma   90.00
#
_symmetry.space_group_name_H-M   'P 1'
#
loop_
_entity.id
_entity.type
_entity.pdbx_description
1 polymer ?
#
loop_
_entity_poly.entity_id
_entity_poly.type
_entity_poly.pdbx_seq_one_letter_code
_entity_poly.pdbx_strand_id
1 'polypeptide(L)'
;MSVFSFAPPFSSHADLSLLQKLKNFINTMSFSSPTPTQFLINAFLLLQSQTLFFLTLQADHVNPTTKGTCHDTCGTVPVKYPFGTEFGCGHPDFARYVKCNGGTLQLTTGAGSYTISSIDYPSNTIIVTDPLMSNCTSMQNSGSFSLDRASPFTIADENIFVLLGCSTTSPVFDPDQDLCDTGSGYRVCRGMYSCKGVAGIGLPTNSPASTCCVYDSPMGFGSGYELDLPKLQCSSYTSIYEFGDEGDPMKWRFGVLLEYNDSYYSSGCRDCEESQGFCGFSGLDQSFACICPNGMNTTVNCFGRVPVSLSIFRSNIPFNIEEVCLERDKGPRSSHQHMYCRFSGVLGFTFHWKRQMRKDGSSVQLQSITFSKKLLECK
;
A
#
# COMPACT_ATOMS: atom_id res chain seq x y z
N MET A 1 -2.85 36.33 -40.52
CA MET A 1 -2.19 36.79 -39.28
C MET A 1 -3.11 36.33 -38.15
N SER A 2 -2.78 35.37 -37.28
CA SER A 2 -1.50 34.96 -36.74
C SER A 2 -1.57 33.48 -36.36
N VAL A 3 -0.43 32.78 -36.46
CA VAL A 3 -0.25 31.36 -36.16
C VAL A 3 -0.01 31.18 -34.66
N PHE A 4 -0.62 30.16 -34.04
CA PHE A 4 -0.03 29.48 -32.90
C PHE A 4 -0.09 27.97 -33.14
N SER A 5 1.09 27.41 -33.39
CA SER A 5 1.34 25.97 -33.39
C SER A 5 1.57 25.50 -31.96
N PHE A 6 0.93 24.41 -31.58
CA PHE A 6 1.48 23.47 -30.61
C PHE A 6 1.41 22.08 -31.23
N ALA A 7 2.57 21.49 -31.47
CA ALA A 7 2.74 20.06 -31.64
C ALA A 7 3.27 19.48 -30.32
N PRO A 8 2.87 18.26 -29.96
CA PRO A 8 3.81 17.30 -29.37
C PRO A 8 3.64 15.90 -30.05
N PRO A 9 4.49 14.89 -29.76
CA PRO A 9 5.22 14.13 -30.78
C PRO A 9 4.67 12.72 -31.04
N PHE A 10 5.24 12.07 -32.08
CA PHE A 10 5.32 10.63 -32.41
C PHE A 10 4.76 9.63 -31.37
N SER A 11 4.11 8.50 -31.71
CA SER A 11 3.99 7.74 -32.95
C SER A 11 3.08 6.54 -32.69
N SER A 12 2.10 6.26 -33.55
CA SER A 12 1.71 4.87 -33.85
C SER A 12 0.99 4.80 -35.20
N HIS A 13 1.33 3.78 -35.97
CA HIS A 13 1.07 3.61 -37.40
C HIS A 13 -0.38 3.19 -37.72
N ALA A 14 -1.40 3.82 -37.10
CA ALA A 14 -2.80 3.39 -37.26
C ALA A 14 -3.78 4.48 -37.76
N ASP A 15 -3.39 5.76 -37.85
CA ASP A 15 -4.37 6.85 -38.00
C ASP A 15 -4.51 7.50 -39.39
N LEU A 16 -3.77 7.03 -40.40
CA LEU A 16 -3.86 7.64 -41.74
C LEU A 16 -5.08 7.20 -42.55
N SER A 17 -5.67 6.03 -42.25
CA SER A 17 -6.82 5.50 -43.01
C SER A 17 -8.15 6.15 -42.62
N LEU A 18 -8.28 6.60 -41.37
CA LEU A 18 -9.51 7.18 -40.82
C LEU A 18 -9.66 8.66 -41.24
N LEU A 19 -8.55 9.41 -41.22
CA LEU A 19 -8.48 10.79 -41.71
C LEU A 19 -8.73 10.89 -43.23
N GLN A 20 -8.28 9.91 -44.01
CA GLN A 20 -8.55 9.87 -45.46
C GLN A 20 -10.04 9.56 -45.74
N LYS A 21 -10.67 8.69 -44.94
CA LYS A 21 -12.11 8.38 -45.03
C LYS A 21 -12.98 9.58 -44.62
N LEU A 22 -12.59 10.32 -43.58
CA LEU A 22 -13.27 11.56 -43.15
C LEU A 22 -13.17 12.67 -44.22
N LYS A 23 -12.00 12.86 -44.86
CA LYS A 23 -11.84 13.81 -45.96
C LYS A 23 -12.70 13.47 -47.18
N ASN A 24 -12.81 12.20 -47.53
CA ASN A 24 -13.64 11.77 -48.67
C ASN A 24 -15.16 11.86 -48.36
N PHE A 25 -15.56 11.69 -47.10
CA PHE A 25 -16.94 11.83 -46.66
C PHE A 25 -17.40 13.30 -46.63
N ILE A 26 -16.51 14.23 -46.27
CA ILE A 26 -16.81 15.67 -46.27
C ILE A 26 -16.88 16.23 -47.70
N ASN A 27 -16.04 15.74 -48.63
CA ASN A 27 -16.00 16.22 -50.02
C ASN A 27 -17.17 15.73 -50.91
N THR A 28 -18.02 14.82 -50.44
CA THR A 28 -19.15 14.25 -51.20
C THR A 28 -20.50 14.88 -50.87
N MET A 29 -20.58 15.84 -49.94
CA MET A 29 -21.81 16.56 -49.64
C MET A 29 -21.96 17.80 -50.51
N SER A 30 -22.56 17.62 -51.69
CA SER A 30 -23.12 18.72 -52.49
C SER A 30 -24.41 19.23 -51.84
N PHE A 31 -24.35 20.42 -51.24
CA PHE A 31 -25.52 21.10 -50.68
C PHE A 31 -26.28 21.85 -51.79
N SER A 32 -27.41 21.30 -52.23
CA SER A 32 -28.50 22.12 -52.77
C SER A 32 -29.11 22.94 -51.63
N SER A 33 -29.33 24.23 -51.86
CA SER A 33 -29.78 25.25 -50.89
C SER A 33 -30.80 24.72 -49.85
N PRO A 34 -30.45 24.68 -48.56
CA PRO A 34 -31.39 24.25 -47.52
C PRO A 34 -32.44 25.32 -47.27
N THR A 35 -33.70 24.91 -47.15
CA THR A 35 -34.79 25.77 -46.66
C THR A 35 -34.52 26.17 -45.20
N PRO A 36 -35.05 27.32 -44.72
CA PRO A 36 -34.78 27.85 -43.38
C PRO A 36 -35.15 26.88 -42.24
N THR A 37 -36.05 25.94 -42.48
CA THR A 37 -36.41 24.86 -41.54
C THR A 37 -35.29 23.82 -41.36
N GLN A 38 -34.48 23.56 -42.39
CA GLN A 38 -33.40 22.57 -42.34
C GLN A 38 -32.20 23.07 -41.53
N PHE A 39 -31.93 24.39 -41.53
CA PHE A 39 -30.89 25.00 -40.72
C PHE A 39 -31.19 24.89 -39.21
N LEU A 40 -32.46 25.06 -38.83
CA LEU A 40 -32.87 24.92 -37.43
C LEU A 40 -32.72 23.49 -36.93
N ILE A 41 -33.05 22.49 -37.76
CA ILE A 41 -32.90 21.07 -37.40
C ILE A 41 -31.41 20.70 -37.24
N ASN A 42 -30.55 21.12 -38.19
CA ASN A 42 -29.12 20.83 -38.11
C ASN A 42 -28.43 21.56 -36.93
N ALA A 43 -28.85 22.79 -36.61
CA ALA A 43 -28.36 23.51 -35.43
C ALA A 43 -28.80 22.81 -34.14
N PHE A 44 -30.04 22.31 -34.07
CA PHE A 44 -30.53 21.56 -32.91
C PHE A 44 -29.78 20.23 -32.70
N LEU A 45 -29.50 19.51 -33.79
CA LEU A 45 -28.71 18.26 -33.76
C LEU A 45 -27.25 18.50 -33.35
N LEU A 46 -26.64 19.61 -33.78
CA LEU A 46 -25.30 20.01 -33.35
C LEU A 46 -25.26 20.43 -31.87
N LEU A 47 -26.28 21.14 -31.38
CA LEU A 47 -26.38 21.44 -29.94
C LEU A 47 -26.58 20.17 -29.10
N GLN A 48 -27.37 19.20 -29.58
CA GLN A 48 -27.56 17.91 -28.92
C GLN A 48 -26.29 17.05 -28.95
N SER A 49 -25.51 17.13 -30.04
CA SER A 49 -24.21 16.45 -30.16
C SER A 49 -23.14 17.05 -29.24
N GLN A 50 -23.13 18.38 -29.07
CA GLN A 50 -22.19 19.03 -28.15
C GLN A 50 -22.52 18.74 -26.68
N THR A 51 -23.79 18.72 -26.28
CA THR A 51 -24.17 18.33 -24.92
C THR A 51 -23.86 16.87 -24.61
N LEU A 52 -24.04 15.95 -25.56
CA LEU A 52 -23.61 14.55 -25.45
C LEU A 52 -22.09 14.40 -25.33
N PHE A 53 -21.30 15.22 -26.04
CA PHE A 53 -19.84 15.21 -25.95
C PHE A 53 -19.33 15.74 -24.59
N PHE A 54 -19.98 16.76 -24.02
CA PHE A 54 -19.68 17.25 -22.67
C PHE A 54 -20.10 16.25 -21.56
N LEU A 55 -21.16 15.46 -21.78
CA LEU A 55 -21.57 14.37 -20.88
C LEU A 55 -20.59 13.18 -20.92
N THR A 56 -19.95 12.90 -22.06
CA THR A 56 -18.93 11.84 -22.16
C THR A 56 -17.55 12.24 -21.63
N LEU A 57 -17.23 13.54 -21.59
CA LEU A 57 -15.95 14.05 -21.06
C LEU A 57 -15.89 14.09 -19.52
N GLN A 58 -17.00 13.81 -18.82
CA GLN A 58 -17.02 13.66 -17.36
C GLN A 58 -16.94 12.20 -16.90
N ALA A 59 -16.81 11.24 -17.82
CA ALA A 59 -16.84 9.81 -17.51
C ALA A 59 -15.46 9.15 -17.31
N ASP A 60 -14.34 9.85 -17.54
CA ASP A 60 -12.99 9.32 -17.32
C ASP A 60 -12.17 10.24 -16.41
N HIS A 61 -12.60 10.30 -15.14
CA HIS A 61 -11.74 10.28 -13.96
C HIS A 61 -12.69 10.24 -12.76
N VAL A 62 -13.43 9.13 -12.64
CA VAL A 62 -13.68 8.61 -11.30
C VAL A 62 -12.30 8.20 -10.80
N ASN A 63 -11.55 9.15 -10.22
CA ASN A 63 -10.68 8.75 -9.13
C ASN A 63 -11.64 8.04 -8.18
N PRO A 64 -11.44 6.76 -7.87
CA PRO A 64 -12.08 6.23 -6.70
C PRO A 64 -11.55 7.10 -5.56
N THR A 65 -12.32 8.10 -5.13
CA THR A 65 -12.54 8.28 -3.71
C THR A 65 -13.31 7.04 -3.26
N THR A 66 -12.63 5.89 -3.31
CA THR A 66 -12.84 4.90 -2.27
C THR A 66 -12.67 5.70 -1.00
N LYS A 67 -13.69 5.68 -0.15
CA LYS A 67 -13.48 5.92 1.27
C LYS A 67 -12.55 4.80 1.73
N GLY A 68 -11.27 4.90 1.37
CA GLY A 68 -10.29 3.87 1.56
C GLY A 68 -9.93 3.90 3.02
N THR A 69 -10.71 3.20 3.83
CA THR A 69 -10.32 2.89 5.19
C THR A 69 -9.18 1.90 5.05
N CYS A 70 -7.95 2.36 5.24
CA CYS A 70 -6.81 1.45 5.34
C CYS A 70 -7.14 0.33 6.32
N HIS A 71 -6.78 -0.88 5.94
CA HIS A 71 -6.98 -2.06 6.76
C HIS A 71 -5.63 -2.51 7.30
N ASP A 72 -5.64 -3.03 8.53
CA ASP A 72 -4.46 -3.56 9.22
C ASP A 72 -4.20 -5.03 8.88
N THR A 73 -5.02 -5.61 8.00
CA THR A 73 -4.96 -7.02 7.61
C THR A 73 -5.35 -7.19 6.14
N CYS A 74 -4.68 -8.13 5.47
CA CYS A 74 -5.07 -8.63 4.16
C CYS A 74 -5.30 -10.14 4.28
N GLY A 75 -6.58 -10.55 4.38
CA GLY A 75 -6.93 -11.92 4.72
C GLY A 75 -6.46 -12.26 6.14
N THR A 76 -5.50 -13.19 6.26
CA THR A 76 -4.90 -13.58 7.55
C THR A 76 -3.58 -12.87 7.86
N VAL A 77 -3.02 -12.13 6.89
CA VAL A 77 -1.71 -11.49 7.04
C VAL A 77 -1.88 -10.09 7.63
N PRO A 78 -1.27 -9.77 8.78
CA PRO A 78 -1.27 -8.42 9.33
C PRO A 78 -0.39 -7.48 8.48
N VAL A 79 -0.96 -6.35 8.08
CA VAL A 79 -0.34 -5.34 7.22
C VAL A 79 -0.19 -4.04 8.00
N LYS A 80 1.05 -3.57 8.11
CA LYS A 80 1.45 -2.30 8.73
C LYS A 80 2.40 -1.58 7.80
N TYR A 81 2.70 -0.33 8.13
CA TYR A 81 3.75 0.42 7.45
C TYR A 81 5.06 -0.39 7.43
N PRO A 82 5.81 -0.43 6.30
CA PRO A 82 5.67 0.39 5.08
C PRO A 82 4.67 -0.15 4.06
N PHE A 83 4.03 -1.28 4.32
CA PHE A 83 3.04 -1.89 3.43
C PHE A 83 1.64 -1.28 3.62
N GLY A 84 0.78 -1.45 2.61
CA GLY A 84 -0.60 -0.96 2.64
C GLY A 84 -1.53 -1.93 1.92
N THR A 85 -2.80 -1.97 2.35
CA THR A 85 -3.83 -2.83 1.75
C THR A 85 -4.53 -2.17 0.57
N GLU A 86 -4.59 -0.84 0.55
CA GLU A 86 -5.33 -0.04 -0.42
C GLU A 86 -4.48 1.13 -0.95
N PHE A 87 -4.97 1.76 -2.02
CA PHE A 87 -4.32 2.93 -2.59
C PHE A 87 -4.25 4.08 -1.56
N GLY A 88 -3.06 4.66 -1.42
CA GLY A 88 -2.78 5.70 -0.44
C GLY A 88 -2.35 5.18 0.93
N CYS A 89 -2.47 3.89 1.24
CA CYS A 89 -1.98 3.31 2.49
C CYS A 89 -0.53 2.83 2.34
N GLY A 90 0.28 2.92 3.40
CA GLY A 90 1.68 2.54 3.40
C GLY A 90 2.60 3.57 2.73
N HIS A 91 3.80 3.16 2.35
CA HIS A 91 4.76 4.01 1.66
C HIS A 91 4.64 3.84 0.13
N PRO A 92 4.72 4.94 -0.67
CA PRO A 92 4.52 4.88 -2.12
C PRO A 92 5.49 3.93 -2.85
N ASP A 93 6.75 3.83 -2.39
CA ASP A 93 7.74 2.91 -2.98
C ASP A 93 7.34 1.44 -2.84
N PHE A 94 6.53 1.08 -1.84
CA PHE A 94 6.03 -0.27 -1.60
C PHE A 94 4.65 -0.49 -2.21
N ALA A 95 3.78 0.52 -2.19
CA ALA A 95 2.41 0.45 -2.71
C ALA A 95 2.34 0.15 -4.23
N ARG A 96 3.43 0.41 -4.97
CA ARG A 96 3.54 0.04 -6.40
C ARG A 96 3.76 -1.47 -6.61
N TYR A 97 4.37 -2.15 -5.64
CA TYR A 97 4.75 -3.56 -5.73
C TYR A 97 3.83 -4.47 -4.94
N VAL A 98 3.40 -4.06 -3.74
CA VAL A 98 2.59 -4.87 -2.83
C VAL A 98 1.15 -4.42 -2.87
N LYS A 99 0.24 -5.37 -3.16
CA LYS A 99 -1.21 -5.11 -3.23
C LYS A 99 -1.99 -6.22 -2.54
N CYS A 100 -3.06 -5.84 -1.84
CA CYS A 100 -4.04 -6.78 -1.35
C CYS A 100 -5.13 -6.99 -2.40
N ASN A 101 -5.32 -8.22 -2.88
CA ASN A 101 -6.39 -8.55 -3.82
C ASN A 101 -7.22 -9.72 -3.29
N GLY A 102 -8.49 -9.50 -3.00
CA GLY A 102 -9.41 -10.55 -2.54
C GLY A 102 -8.96 -11.24 -1.26
N GLY A 103 -8.27 -10.53 -0.36
CA GLY A 103 -7.70 -11.09 0.88
C GLY A 103 -6.37 -11.83 0.70
N THR A 104 -5.77 -11.79 -0.50
CA THR A 104 -4.43 -12.33 -0.76
C THR A 104 -3.46 -11.18 -0.99
N LEU A 105 -2.39 -11.13 -0.20
CA LEU A 105 -1.34 -10.13 -0.37
C LEU A 105 -0.37 -10.61 -1.46
N GLN A 106 -0.14 -9.77 -2.47
CA GLN A 106 0.68 -10.12 -3.63
C GLN A 106 1.78 -9.09 -3.85
N LEU A 107 2.96 -9.59 -4.17
CA LEU A 107 4.11 -8.82 -4.66
C LEU A 107 4.16 -8.96 -6.18
N THR A 108 3.90 -7.88 -6.92
CA THR A 108 4.00 -7.85 -8.37
C THR A 108 5.18 -6.98 -8.78
N THR A 109 6.15 -7.57 -9.48
CA THR A 109 7.27 -6.86 -10.10
C THR A 109 7.14 -6.86 -11.62
N GLY A 110 8.04 -6.17 -12.34
CA GLY A 110 8.10 -6.31 -13.80
C GLY A 110 8.44 -7.73 -14.26
N ALA A 111 8.86 -8.60 -13.34
CA ALA A 111 9.43 -9.91 -13.59
C ALA A 111 8.47 -11.07 -13.24
N GLY A 112 7.53 -10.85 -12.32
CA GLY A 112 6.55 -11.87 -11.92
C GLY A 112 5.57 -11.38 -10.84
N SER A 113 4.62 -12.24 -10.46
CA SER A 113 3.69 -12.00 -9.36
C SER A 113 3.77 -13.13 -8.34
N TYR A 114 4.06 -12.78 -7.09
CA TYR A 114 4.35 -13.70 -6.00
C TYR A 114 3.36 -13.49 -4.86
N THR A 115 2.92 -14.56 -4.21
CA THR A 115 2.03 -14.44 -3.04
C THR A 115 2.86 -14.20 -1.79
N ILE A 116 2.54 -13.18 -1.01
CA ILE A 116 3.16 -12.93 0.30
C ILE A 116 2.42 -13.78 1.33
N SER A 117 3.16 -14.71 1.94
CA SER A 117 2.63 -15.64 2.94
C SER A 117 2.69 -15.09 4.36
N SER A 118 3.73 -14.31 4.67
CA SER A 118 3.94 -13.69 5.97
C SER A 118 4.88 -12.49 5.88
N ILE A 119 4.80 -11.62 6.88
CA ILE A 119 5.62 -10.43 7.05
C ILE A 119 6.16 -10.46 8.48
N ASP A 120 7.47 -10.30 8.64
CA ASP A 120 8.15 -10.13 9.91
C ASP A 120 8.74 -8.72 9.98
N TYR A 121 8.14 -7.88 10.82
CA TYR A 121 8.53 -6.47 10.98
C TYR A 121 9.82 -6.30 11.79
N PRO A 122 10.04 -7.01 12.92
CA PRO A 122 11.31 -6.97 13.64
C PRO A 122 12.57 -7.23 12.82
N SER A 123 12.50 -8.16 11.85
CA SER A 123 13.60 -8.53 10.96
C SER A 123 13.59 -7.77 9.62
N ASN A 124 12.54 -6.98 9.35
CA ASN A 124 12.27 -6.39 8.04
C ASN A 124 12.28 -7.40 6.89
N THR A 125 11.66 -8.57 7.09
CA THR A 125 11.59 -9.63 6.07
C THR A 125 10.16 -9.99 5.68
N ILE A 126 9.97 -10.45 4.45
CA ILE A 126 8.73 -11.03 3.95
C ILE A 126 9.02 -12.37 3.30
N ILE A 127 8.06 -13.30 3.38
CA ILE A 127 8.19 -14.60 2.74
C ILE A 127 7.23 -14.65 1.56
N VAL A 128 7.79 -14.75 0.35
CA VAL A 128 7.02 -14.88 -0.88
C VAL A 128 7.02 -16.30 -1.41
N THR A 129 5.93 -16.68 -2.06
CA THR A 129 5.79 -17.98 -2.72
C THR A 129 5.48 -17.77 -4.18
N ASP A 130 6.32 -18.33 -5.05
CA ASP A 130 6.06 -18.43 -6.48
C ASP A 130 5.13 -19.64 -6.74
N PRO A 131 3.97 -19.45 -7.38
CA PRO A 131 3.07 -20.55 -7.74
C PRO A 131 3.70 -21.65 -8.61
N LEU A 132 4.77 -21.32 -9.34
CA LEU A 132 5.48 -22.26 -10.20
C LEU A 132 6.63 -22.96 -9.49
N MET A 133 6.99 -22.57 -8.27
CA MET A 133 8.06 -23.19 -7.50
C MET A 133 7.65 -24.59 -6.99
N SER A 134 8.58 -25.53 -7.03
CA SER A 134 8.38 -26.88 -6.50
C SER A 134 8.51 -26.92 -4.97
N ASN A 135 7.85 -27.88 -4.33
CA ASN A 135 8.04 -28.24 -2.93
C ASN A 135 8.07 -29.76 -2.77
N CYS A 136 8.24 -30.26 -1.54
CA CYS A 136 8.31 -31.72 -1.31
C CYS A 136 7.01 -32.47 -1.71
N THR A 137 5.84 -31.85 -1.56
CA THR A 137 4.56 -32.49 -1.89
C THR A 137 4.22 -32.45 -3.38
N SER A 138 4.59 -31.38 -4.07
CA SER A 138 4.26 -31.13 -5.47
C SER A 138 5.47 -30.51 -6.16
N MET A 139 5.99 -31.23 -7.15
CA MET A 139 7.00 -30.69 -8.07
C MET A 139 6.43 -30.63 -9.46
N GLN A 140 6.77 -29.58 -10.19
CA GLN A 140 6.35 -29.37 -11.57
C GLN A 140 7.44 -28.60 -12.31
N ASN A 141 7.39 -28.61 -13.64
CA ASN A 141 8.28 -27.75 -14.41
C ASN A 141 8.01 -26.28 -14.05
N SER A 142 9.05 -25.61 -13.58
CA SER A 142 8.94 -24.24 -13.06
C SER A 142 9.36 -23.22 -14.12
N GLY A 143 8.85 -22.00 -13.98
CA GLY A 143 9.41 -20.84 -14.66
C GLY A 143 10.66 -20.32 -13.96
N SER A 144 11.31 -19.33 -14.57
CA SER A 144 12.40 -18.56 -13.95
C SER A 144 11.87 -17.70 -12.80
N PHE A 145 12.69 -17.49 -11.77
CA PHE A 145 12.40 -16.54 -10.70
C PHE A 145 13.14 -15.23 -10.96
N SER A 146 12.51 -14.08 -10.75
CA SER A 146 13.21 -12.81 -10.89
C SER A 146 12.61 -11.71 -10.02
N LEU A 147 13.49 -10.85 -9.51
CA LEU A 147 13.15 -9.71 -8.70
C LEU A 147 13.65 -8.46 -9.42
N ASP A 148 12.77 -7.49 -9.63
CA ASP A 148 13.12 -6.23 -10.31
C ASP A 148 14.17 -5.46 -9.50
N ARG A 149 15.20 -4.94 -10.20
CA ARG A 149 16.27 -4.15 -9.59
C ARG A 149 15.78 -2.84 -9.00
N ALA A 150 14.71 -2.27 -9.55
CA ALA A 150 14.09 -1.06 -9.02
C ALA A 150 13.17 -1.32 -7.81
N SER A 151 13.01 -2.58 -7.39
CA SER A 151 12.17 -2.92 -6.25
C SER A 151 12.88 -2.64 -4.92
N PRO A 152 12.15 -2.25 -3.86
CA PRO A 152 12.72 -1.98 -2.54
C PRO A 152 13.03 -3.27 -1.76
N PHE A 153 13.18 -4.39 -2.47
CA PHE A 153 13.38 -5.72 -1.90
C PHE A 153 14.73 -6.29 -2.33
N THR A 154 15.36 -7.03 -1.43
CA THR A 154 16.56 -7.83 -1.68
C THR A 154 16.29 -9.27 -1.29
N ILE A 155 16.97 -10.22 -1.93
CA ILE A 155 16.90 -11.62 -1.51
C ILE A 155 17.81 -11.79 -0.30
N ALA A 156 17.27 -12.41 0.75
CA ALA A 156 18.01 -12.67 1.98
C ALA A 156 19.03 -13.81 1.77
N ASP A 157 20.17 -13.77 2.45
CA ASP A 157 21.24 -14.76 2.30
C ASP A 157 20.88 -16.14 2.87
N GLU A 158 19.84 -16.22 3.72
CA GLU A 158 19.34 -17.48 4.28
C GLU A 158 18.61 -18.35 3.26
N ASN A 159 18.31 -17.81 2.08
CA ASN A 159 17.64 -18.57 1.02
C ASN A 159 18.57 -19.62 0.42
N ILE A 160 18.09 -20.85 0.39
CA ILE A 160 18.77 -21.96 -0.28
C ILE A 160 17.99 -22.31 -1.53
N PHE A 161 18.48 -21.86 -2.67
CA PHE A 161 17.92 -22.21 -3.97
C PHE A 161 18.40 -23.58 -4.41
N VAL A 162 17.46 -24.46 -4.75
CA VAL A 162 17.76 -25.81 -5.21
C VAL A 162 17.18 -25.99 -6.61
N LEU A 163 18.04 -26.31 -7.56
CA LEU A 163 17.71 -26.62 -8.94
C LEU A 163 17.48 -28.13 -9.08
N LEU A 164 16.39 -28.49 -9.74
CA LEU A 164 15.89 -29.86 -9.82
C LEU A 164 15.80 -30.29 -11.28
N GLY A 165 16.19 -31.54 -11.56
CA GLY A 165 16.12 -32.13 -12.89
C GLY A 165 16.95 -31.37 -13.93
N CYS A 166 18.18 -31.01 -13.58
CA CYS A 166 19.15 -30.39 -14.46
C CYS A 166 19.76 -31.41 -15.43
N SER A 167 20.03 -30.96 -16.66
CA SER A 167 20.82 -31.71 -17.62
C SER A 167 22.23 -31.97 -17.06
N THR A 168 22.81 -33.12 -17.36
CA THR A 168 24.22 -33.42 -17.03
C THR A 168 25.21 -32.52 -17.78
N THR A 169 24.75 -31.83 -18.83
CA THR A 169 25.51 -30.81 -19.59
C THR A 169 25.15 -29.39 -19.18
N SER A 170 24.44 -29.22 -18.07
CA SER A 170 24.04 -27.90 -17.58
C SER A 170 25.28 -27.06 -17.24
N PRO A 171 25.25 -25.74 -17.53
CA PRO A 171 26.28 -24.80 -17.07
C PRO A 171 26.45 -24.76 -15.55
N VAL A 172 25.43 -25.19 -14.78
CA VAL A 172 25.48 -25.25 -13.32
C VAL A 172 26.55 -26.24 -12.84
N PHE A 173 26.83 -27.28 -13.62
CA PHE A 173 27.86 -28.28 -13.28
C PHE A 173 29.22 -27.96 -13.92
N ASP A 174 29.40 -26.75 -14.46
CA ASP A 174 30.68 -26.29 -14.97
C ASP A 174 31.65 -26.03 -13.80
N PRO A 175 32.77 -26.77 -13.68
CA PRO A 175 33.73 -26.61 -12.59
C PRO A 175 34.42 -25.24 -12.60
N ASP A 176 34.43 -24.52 -13.73
CA ASP A 176 35.04 -23.20 -13.83
C ASP A 176 34.16 -22.09 -13.22
N GLN A 177 32.85 -22.36 -13.05
CA GLN A 177 31.87 -21.38 -12.57
C GLN A 177 31.49 -21.55 -11.10
N ASP A 178 31.75 -22.73 -10.51
CA ASP A 178 31.47 -23.08 -9.10
C ASP A 178 30.04 -22.71 -8.63
N LEU A 179 29.06 -22.92 -9.51
CA LEU A 179 27.65 -22.54 -9.27
C LEU A 179 26.89 -23.54 -8.40
N CYS A 180 27.53 -24.64 -8.03
CA CYS A 180 26.87 -25.78 -7.43
C CYS A 180 27.59 -26.29 -6.21
N ASP A 181 26.94 -26.19 -5.04
CA ASP A 181 27.49 -26.76 -3.81
C ASP A 181 27.48 -28.29 -3.88
N THR A 182 28.68 -28.85 -4.06
CA THR A 182 28.94 -30.29 -4.12
C THR A 182 29.10 -30.95 -2.74
N GLY A 183 29.16 -30.17 -1.66
CA GLY A 183 29.31 -30.62 -0.29
C GLY A 183 27.98 -30.86 0.43
N SER A 184 27.57 -29.88 1.24
CA SER A 184 26.29 -29.91 1.97
C SER A 184 25.09 -30.01 1.03
N GLY A 185 25.17 -29.37 -0.13
CA GLY A 185 24.09 -29.34 -1.12
C GLY A 185 23.64 -30.72 -1.59
N TYR A 186 24.53 -31.71 -1.60
CA TYR A 186 24.18 -33.09 -1.95
C TYR A 186 23.13 -33.69 -0.99
N ARG A 187 23.16 -33.33 0.29
CA ARG A 187 22.18 -33.80 1.28
C ARG A 187 20.81 -33.19 1.03
N VAL A 188 20.76 -31.89 0.73
CA VAL A 188 19.53 -31.18 0.40
C VAL A 188 18.90 -31.78 -0.87
N CYS A 189 19.70 -32.01 -1.90
CA CYS A 189 19.26 -32.65 -3.14
C CYS A 189 18.72 -34.06 -2.93
N ARG A 190 19.40 -34.87 -2.10
CA ARG A 190 18.92 -36.22 -1.75
C ARG A 190 17.60 -36.16 -1.00
N GLY A 191 17.44 -35.19 -0.09
CA GLY A 191 16.18 -34.91 0.58
C GLY A 191 15.07 -34.59 -0.41
N MET A 192 15.27 -33.62 -1.30
CA MET A 192 14.28 -33.26 -2.32
C MET A 192 13.89 -34.45 -3.21
N TYR A 193 14.83 -35.29 -3.64
CA TYR A 193 14.53 -36.45 -4.47
C TYR A 193 13.92 -37.64 -3.70
N SER A 194 13.96 -37.63 -2.38
CA SER A 194 13.23 -38.60 -1.54
C SER A 194 11.73 -38.29 -1.45
N CYS A 195 11.34 -37.05 -1.74
CA CYS A 195 9.97 -36.60 -1.75
C CYS A 195 9.14 -37.28 -2.85
N LYS A 196 7.85 -37.55 -2.58
CA LYS A 196 6.94 -38.12 -3.60
C LYS A 196 6.65 -37.15 -4.75
N GLY A 197 6.76 -35.85 -4.53
CA GLY A 197 6.51 -34.82 -5.54
C GLY A 197 7.43 -34.92 -6.77
N VAL A 198 8.59 -35.57 -6.65
CA VAL A 198 9.61 -35.71 -7.71
C VAL A 198 9.09 -36.38 -8.99
N ALA A 199 8.04 -37.19 -8.88
CA ALA A 199 7.37 -37.77 -10.04
C ALA A 199 6.78 -36.72 -10.99
N GLY A 200 6.41 -35.54 -10.48
CA GLY A 200 5.84 -34.45 -11.29
C GLY A 200 6.83 -33.75 -12.21
N ILE A 201 8.14 -33.93 -12.00
CA ILE A 201 9.21 -33.53 -12.93
C ILE A 201 9.79 -34.72 -13.72
N GLY A 202 9.09 -35.86 -13.73
CA GLY A 202 9.45 -37.03 -14.53
C GLY A 202 10.60 -37.88 -13.97
N LEU A 203 11.00 -37.66 -12.72
CA LEU A 203 12.07 -38.40 -12.06
C LEU A 203 11.51 -39.46 -11.10
N PRO A 204 12.11 -40.66 -11.03
CA PRO A 204 11.74 -41.65 -10.02
C PRO A 204 12.14 -41.21 -8.60
N THR A 205 11.41 -41.67 -7.59
CA THR A 205 11.75 -41.41 -6.18
C THR A 205 13.11 -42.00 -5.82
N ASN A 206 13.91 -41.25 -5.08
CA ASN A 206 15.32 -41.55 -4.79
C ASN A 206 16.22 -41.63 -6.03
N SER A 207 15.91 -40.82 -7.06
CA SER A 207 16.82 -40.61 -8.19
C SER A 207 18.21 -40.18 -7.73
N PRO A 208 19.27 -40.46 -8.51
CA PRO A 208 20.60 -39.93 -8.22
C PRO A 208 20.59 -38.41 -8.13
N ALA A 209 21.15 -37.85 -7.06
CA ALA A 209 21.24 -36.40 -6.84
C ALA A 209 22.19 -35.68 -7.83
N SER A 210 22.77 -36.38 -8.81
CA SER A 210 23.67 -35.81 -9.82
C SER A 210 22.98 -34.86 -10.82
N THR A 211 21.65 -34.85 -10.87
CA THR A 211 20.85 -33.90 -11.67
C THR A 211 20.22 -32.81 -10.82
N CYS A 212 20.62 -32.69 -9.55
CA CYS A 212 20.18 -31.65 -8.64
C CYS A 212 21.37 -30.80 -8.22
N CYS A 213 21.11 -29.54 -7.93
CA CYS A 213 22.12 -28.62 -7.48
C CYS A 213 21.58 -27.66 -6.43
N VAL A 214 22.32 -27.44 -5.34
CA VAL A 214 22.12 -26.24 -4.51
C VAL A 214 22.89 -25.11 -5.17
N TYR A 215 22.13 -24.15 -5.69
CA TYR A 215 22.66 -23.08 -6.52
C TYR A 215 23.34 -22.04 -5.65
N ASP A 216 24.62 -21.81 -5.93
CA ASP A 216 25.39 -20.72 -5.36
C ASP A 216 25.51 -19.60 -6.41
N SER A 217 25.07 -18.39 -6.05
CA SER A 217 25.06 -17.28 -6.99
C SER A 217 26.40 -16.54 -6.95
N PRO A 218 27.15 -16.47 -8.07
CA PRO A 218 28.51 -15.90 -8.08
C PRO A 218 28.53 -14.38 -7.88
N MET A 219 27.37 -13.72 -8.04
CA MET A 219 27.21 -12.29 -7.78
C MET A 219 26.58 -12.00 -6.40
N GLY A 220 26.30 -13.04 -5.61
CA GLY A 220 25.54 -12.96 -4.37
C GLY A 220 24.05 -12.70 -4.60
N PHE A 221 23.27 -12.88 -3.54
CA PHE A 221 21.87 -12.52 -3.51
C PHE A 221 21.77 -11.00 -3.23
N GLY A 222 21.14 -10.24 -4.12
CA GLY A 222 21.14 -8.77 -4.08
C GLY A 222 19.94 -8.15 -4.77
N SER A 223 20.00 -6.85 -5.06
CA SER A 223 18.93 -6.16 -5.80
C SER A 223 19.00 -6.48 -7.30
N GLY A 224 17.87 -6.93 -7.87
CA GLY A 224 17.82 -7.32 -9.28
C GLY A 224 18.29 -8.74 -9.54
N TYR A 225 17.85 -9.70 -8.73
CA TYR A 225 18.21 -11.12 -8.88
C TYR A 225 17.36 -11.82 -9.94
N GLU A 226 17.98 -12.68 -10.75
CA GLU A 226 17.31 -13.49 -11.77
C GLU A 226 17.87 -14.91 -11.76
N LEU A 227 16.98 -15.88 -11.63
CA LEU A 227 17.26 -17.31 -11.74
C LEU A 227 16.64 -17.84 -13.04
N ASP A 228 17.45 -17.90 -14.09
CA ASP A 228 17.02 -18.29 -15.44
C ASP A 228 17.15 -19.81 -15.67
N LEU A 229 16.08 -20.56 -15.38
CA LEU A 229 16.08 -22.02 -15.52
C LEU A 229 16.37 -22.52 -16.95
N PRO A 230 15.79 -21.93 -18.01
CA PRO A 230 16.15 -22.30 -19.38
C PRO A 230 17.64 -22.20 -19.68
N LYS A 231 18.31 -21.10 -19.27
CA LYS A 231 19.77 -20.96 -19.45
C LYS A 231 20.55 -21.99 -18.65
N LEU A 232 20.07 -22.30 -17.44
CA LEU A 232 20.67 -23.30 -16.56
C LEU A 232 20.28 -24.74 -16.92
N GLN A 233 19.43 -24.97 -17.92
CA GLN A 233 19.00 -26.31 -18.37
C GLN A 233 18.43 -27.19 -17.25
N CYS A 234 17.64 -26.60 -16.35
CA CYS A 234 16.98 -27.29 -15.24
C CYS A 234 15.47 -27.30 -15.41
N SER A 235 14.84 -28.39 -14.97
CA SER A 235 13.40 -28.60 -15.15
C SER A 235 12.58 -27.76 -14.17
N SER A 236 13.10 -27.57 -12.95
CA SER A 236 12.39 -26.87 -11.88
C SER A 236 13.37 -26.28 -10.86
N TYR A 237 12.85 -25.43 -9.98
CA TYR A 237 13.57 -24.92 -8.81
C TYR A 237 12.69 -24.96 -7.57
N THR A 238 13.35 -24.91 -6.42
CA THR A 238 12.73 -24.64 -5.12
C THR A 238 13.60 -23.69 -4.31
N SER A 239 13.02 -23.06 -3.30
CA SER A 239 13.74 -22.21 -2.35
C SER A 239 13.32 -22.60 -0.93
N ILE A 240 14.32 -22.82 -0.08
CA ILE A 240 14.16 -23.22 1.32
C ILE A 240 14.75 -22.11 2.17
N TYR A 241 13.96 -21.55 3.09
CA TYR A 241 14.43 -20.53 4.03
C TYR A 241 14.64 -21.08 5.45
N GLU A 242 14.12 -22.28 5.74
CA GLU A 242 14.30 -22.92 7.05
C GLU A 242 14.13 -24.45 6.93
N PHE A 243 15.06 -25.23 7.47
CA PHE A 243 14.98 -26.70 7.42
C PHE A 243 14.12 -27.31 8.53
N GLY A 244 13.99 -26.67 9.69
CA GLY A 244 13.38 -27.28 10.88
C GLY A 244 14.14 -28.53 11.33
N ASP A 245 13.82 -29.69 10.74
CA ASP A 245 14.55 -30.96 10.89
C ASP A 245 15.22 -31.32 9.56
N GLU A 246 16.54 -31.14 9.48
CA GLU A 246 17.34 -31.33 8.26
C GLU A 246 17.16 -32.72 7.63
N GLY A 247 16.82 -33.74 8.43
CA GLY A 247 16.64 -35.12 7.94
C GLY A 247 15.29 -35.42 7.27
N ASP A 248 14.28 -34.56 7.44
CA ASP A 248 12.91 -34.78 6.94
C ASP A 248 12.44 -33.63 6.03
N PRO A 249 12.51 -33.81 4.70
CA PRO A 249 12.08 -32.81 3.71
C PRO A 249 10.63 -32.35 3.82
N MET A 250 9.76 -33.10 4.51
CA MET A 250 8.38 -32.70 4.75
C MET A 250 8.26 -31.62 5.82
N LYS A 251 9.29 -31.44 6.65
CA LYS A 251 9.33 -30.42 7.70
C LYS A 251 10.04 -29.14 7.25
N TRP A 252 10.66 -29.15 6.07
CA TRP A 252 11.32 -27.98 5.52
C TRP A 252 10.30 -26.91 5.14
N ARG A 253 10.69 -25.65 5.28
CA ARG A 253 9.88 -24.49 4.94
C ARG A 253 10.30 -23.94 3.59
N PHE A 254 9.34 -23.90 2.68
CA PHE A 254 9.54 -23.46 1.30
C PHE A 254 9.00 -22.05 1.09
N GLY A 255 9.78 -21.23 0.39
CA GLY A 255 9.48 -19.83 0.11
C GLY A 255 10.77 -19.06 -0.12
N VAL A 256 10.64 -17.88 -0.73
CA VAL A 256 11.76 -16.95 -0.91
C VAL A 256 11.64 -15.86 0.15
N LEU A 257 12.61 -15.79 1.04
CA LEU A 257 12.75 -14.75 2.05
C LEU A 257 13.31 -13.49 1.38
N LEU A 258 12.55 -12.40 1.43
CA LEU A 258 12.99 -11.10 0.93
C LEU A 258 13.15 -10.14 2.10
N GLU A 259 14.22 -9.37 2.09
CA GLU A 259 14.40 -8.25 3.00
C GLU A 259 13.86 -6.97 2.36
N TYR A 260 13.41 -6.04 3.19
CA TYR A 260 13.02 -4.71 2.76
C TYR A 260 13.63 -3.62 3.64
N ASN A 261 13.76 -2.44 3.06
CA ASN A 261 14.26 -1.29 3.78
C ASN A 261 13.13 -0.59 4.57
N ASP A 262 13.20 -0.59 5.90
CA ASP A 262 12.25 0.10 6.78
C ASP A 262 12.70 1.52 7.22
N SER A 263 13.75 2.08 6.60
CA SER A 263 14.21 3.44 6.92
C SER A 263 13.19 4.56 6.65
N TYR A 264 12.07 4.24 6.00
CA TYR A 264 10.97 5.16 5.72
C TYR A 264 10.10 5.45 6.96
N TYR A 265 10.22 4.64 8.02
CA TYR A 265 9.45 4.85 9.25
C TYR A 265 9.88 6.14 9.95
N SER A 266 9.06 7.17 9.81
CA SER A 266 9.33 8.52 10.32
C SER A 266 8.59 8.81 11.63
N SER A 267 9.03 9.85 12.36
CA SER A 267 8.30 10.31 13.54
C SER A 267 6.86 10.73 13.23
N GLY A 268 6.60 11.25 12.03
CA GLY A 268 5.24 11.57 11.59
C GLY A 268 4.36 10.34 11.42
N CYS A 269 4.94 9.22 10.98
CA CYS A 269 4.21 7.95 10.93
C CYS A 269 3.90 7.44 12.33
N ARG A 270 4.88 7.46 13.24
CA ARG A 270 4.66 7.10 14.64
C ARG A 270 3.55 7.92 15.31
N ASP A 271 3.57 9.24 15.17
CA ASP A 271 2.54 10.12 15.74
C ASP A 271 1.14 9.83 15.14
N CYS A 272 1.09 9.44 13.87
CA CYS A 272 -0.13 9.02 13.19
C CYS A 272 -0.68 7.71 13.77
N GLU A 273 0.16 6.68 13.91
CA GLU A 273 -0.23 5.38 14.46
C GLU A 273 -0.66 5.49 15.94
N GLU A 274 0.04 6.31 16.74
CA GLU A 274 -0.33 6.62 18.13
C GLU A 274 -1.72 7.27 18.23
N SER A 275 -2.13 7.99 17.19
CA SER A 275 -3.45 8.61 17.07
C SER A 275 -4.53 7.71 16.46
N GLN A 276 -4.25 6.41 16.32
CA GLN A 276 -5.12 5.41 15.66
C GLN A 276 -5.36 5.70 14.17
N GLY A 277 -4.43 6.43 13.52
CA GLY A 277 -4.40 6.64 12.09
C GLY A 277 -3.51 5.62 11.37
N PHE A 278 -3.64 5.57 10.06
CA PHE A 278 -2.78 4.77 9.20
C PHE A 278 -1.80 5.68 8.45
N CYS A 279 -0.52 5.32 8.46
CA CYS A 279 0.47 5.98 7.65
C CYS A 279 0.22 5.69 6.18
N GLY A 280 0.28 6.73 5.37
CA GLY A 280 -0.06 6.67 3.97
C GLY A 280 0.57 7.80 3.17
N PHE A 281 0.06 7.96 1.97
CA PHE A 281 0.40 9.05 1.07
C PHE A 281 -0.85 9.56 0.35
N SER A 282 -0.82 10.82 -0.08
CA SER A 282 -1.90 11.42 -0.84
C SER A 282 -1.39 12.45 -1.85
N GLY A 283 -2.25 12.87 -2.77
CA GLY A 283 -1.89 13.85 -3.79
C GLY A 283 -1.13 13.23 -4.97
N LEU A 284 -0.82 14.08 -5.96
CA LEU A 284 -0.08 13.70 -7.16
C LEU A 284 1.42 13.50 -6.88
N ASP A 285 1.92 14.18 -5.86
CA ASP A 285 3.30 14.10 -5.40
C ASP A 285 3.55 12.91 -4.45
N GLN A 286 2.50 12.15 -4.11
CA GLN A 286 2.57 11.02 -3.18
C GLN A 286 3.21 11.40 -1.84
N SER A 287 2.91 12.61 -1.38
CA SER A 287 3.41 13.13 -0.10
C SER A 287 2.80 12.38 1.08
N PHE A 288 3.57 12.24 2.16
CA PHE A 288 3.13 11.58 3.38
C PHE A 288 1.80 12.18 3.88
N ALA A 289 0.86 11.29 4.22
CA ALA A 289 -0.42 11.63 4.78
C ALA A 289 -0.80 10.64 5.88
N CYS A 290 -1.31 11.16 6.98
CA CYS A 290 -1.92 10.36 8.03
C CYS A 290 -3.41 10.19 7.74
N ILE A 291 -3.81 8.94 7.45
CA ILE A 291 -5.18 8.58 7.05
C ILE A 291 -5.97 8.25 8.31
N CYS A 292 -6.90 9.14 8.67
CA CYS A 292 -7.65 9.01 9.91
C CYS A 292 -8.95 8.23 9.73
N PRO A 293 -9.42 7.50 10.76
CA PRO A 293 -10.67 6.73 10.72
C PRO A 293 -11.92 7.59 10.42
N ASN A 294 -11.86 8.89 10.70
CA ASN A 294 -12.94 9.85 10.40
C ASN A 294 -13.01 10.24 8.90
N GLY A 295 -12.16 9.64 8.05
CA GLY A 295 -12.11 9.89 6.61
C GLY A 295 -11.37 11.17 6.22
N MET A 296 -10.62 11.78 7.13
CA MET A 296 -9.78 12.94 6.83
C MET A 296 -8.30 12.59 6.80
N ASN A 297 -7.62 13.05 5.76
CA ASN A 297 -6.17 12.98 5.67
C ASN A 297 -5.56 14.19 6.38
N THR A 298 -4.58 13.96 7.23
CA THR A 298 -3.81 14.99 7.95
C THR A 298 -2.32 14.84 7.65
N THR A 299 -1.50 15.79 8.09
CA THR A 299 -0.05 15.74 7.86
C THR A 299 0.74 15.15 9.03
N VAL A 300 0.09 14.89 10.18
CA VAL A 300 0.79 14.49 11.41
C VAL A 300 0.04 13.45 12.23
N ASN A 301 -1.23 13.69 12.59
CA ASN A 301 -1.99 12.82 13.48
C ASN A 301 -3.50 13.10 13.41
N CYS A 302 -4.28 12.20 13.99
CA CYS A 302 -5.73 12.24 14.05
C CYS A 302 -6.28 12.90 15.32
N PHE A 303 -5.42 13.41 16.21
CA PHE A 303 -5.81 14.17 17.40
C PHE A 303 -6.26 15.60 17.06
N GLY A 304 -7.17 15.78 16.10
CA GLY A 304 -7.68 17.11 15.79
C GLY A 304 -8.28 17.28 14.40
N ARG A 305 -9.57 16.96 14.30
CA ARG A 305 -10.63 17.75 13.65
C ARG A 305 -11.89 16.88 13.72
N VAL A 306 -12.55 16.84 14.87
CA VAL A 306 -14.00 16.63 14.84
C VAL A 306 -14.51 17.88 14.13
N PRO A 307 -15.26 17.82 13.02
CA PRO A 307 -16.01 18.98 12.60
C PRO A 307 -16.86 19.33 13.83
N VAL A 308 -16.65 20.51 14.41
CA VAL A 308 -17.58 21.04 15.40
C VAL A 308 -18.86 21.32 14.62
N SER A 309 -19.63 20.27 14.32
CA SER A 309 -21.01 20.43 13.92
C SER A 309 -21.64 21.15 15.10
N LEU A 310 -22.26 22.30 14.84
CA LEU A 310 -23.07 22.99 15.82
C LEU A 310 -24.23 22.06 16.23
N SER A 311 -23.95 21.14 17.14
CA SER A 311 -24.93 20.41 17.93
C SER A 311 -24.64 20.67 19.41
N ILE A 312 -24.30 21.92 19.73
CA ILE A 312 -24.75 22.49 21.00
C ILE A 312 -26.26 22.65 20.83
N PHE A 313 -27.03 21.63 21.19
CA PHE A 313 -28.27 21.76 21.95
C PHE A 313 -28.89 20.36 22.08
N ARG A 314 -29.16 19.98 23.34
CA ARG A 314 -29.87 18.80 23.85
C ARG A 314 -29.05 17.53 24.06
N SER A 315 -28.47 17.44 25.25
CA SER A 315 -28.65 16.26 26.08
C SER A 315 -28.64 16.66 27.56
N ASN A 316 -29.79 16.51 28.22
CA ASN A 316 -29.88 16.51 29.68
C ASN A 316 -29.27 15.19 30.17
N ILE A 317 -28.00 15.21 30.57
CA ILE A 317 -27.38 14.09 31.31
C ILE A 317 -26.70 14.70 32.54
N PRO A 318 -27.04 14.28 33.77
CA PRO A 318 -26.44 14.82 34.98
C PRO A 318 -25.07 14.15 35.19
N PHE A 319 -24.00 14.94 35.21
CA PHE A 319 -22.68 14.45 35.63
C PHE A 319 -22.48 14.73 37.13
N ASN A 320 -22.18 13.66 37.86
CA ASN A 320 -21.98 13.63 39.29
C ASN A 320 -20.64 14.31 39.63
N ILE A 321 -20.67 15.30 40.53
CA ILE A 321 -19.48 16.03 40.99
C ILE A 321 -19.13 15.46 42.37
N GLU A 322 -18.13 14.60 42.44
CA GLU A 322 -17.49 14.25 43.71
C GLU A 322 -16.08 14.86 43.78
N GLU A 323 -15.79 15.37 44.97
CA GLU A 323 -14.59 16.03 45.47
C GLU A 323 -14.43 17.55 45.27
N VAL A 324 -14.65 18.20 46.42
CA VAL A 324 -14.55 19.63 46.78
C VAL A 324 -13.16 19.86 47.41
N CYS A 325 -12.45 20.97 47.16
CA CYS A 325 -12.20 22.11 48.08
C CYS A 325 -10.83 22.73 47.64
N LEU A 326 -10.46 24.01 47.83
CA LEU A 326 -10.50 24.84 49.04
C LEU A 326 -10.46 26.35 48.69
N GLU A 327 -11.12 27.12 49.55
CA GLU A 327 -11.07 28.57 49.68
C GLU A 327 -9.66 29.15 49.89
N ARG A 328 -9.47 30.41 49.46
CA ARG A 328 -8.55 31.33 50.14
C ARG A 328 -9.25 32.66 50.39
N ASP A 329 -9.42 32.97 51.67
CA ASP A 329 -10.16 34.12 52.19
C ASP A 329 -9.46 35.48 51.92
N LYS A 330 -10.31 36.39 51.43
CA LYS A 330 -10.43 37.87 51.50
C LYS A 330 -9.27 38.82 51.83
N GLY A 331 -9.18 39.88 51.00
CA GLY A 331 -8.90 41.28 51.39
C GLY A 331 -10.02 42.23 50.87
N PRO A 332 -10.28 43.40 51.51
CA PRO A 332 -11.60 44.03 51.49
C PRO A 332 -11.74 45.12 50.42
N ARG A 333 -12.34 44.78 49.28
CA ARG A 333 -13.12 45.61 48.33
C ARG A 333 -13.03 44.99 46.94
N SER A 334 -13.81 43.95 46.70
CA SER A 334 -14.04 43.44 45.36
C SER A 334 -15.34 42.65 45.36
N SER A 335 -16.30 43.06 44.53
CA SER A 335 -17.59 42.39 44.35
C SER A 335 -17.50 41.23 43.32
N HIS A 336 -16.32 40.66 43.11
CA HIS A 336 -16.07 39.63 42.11
C HIS A 336 -15.70 38.30 42.79
N GLN A 337 -16.56 37.30 42.63
CA GLN A 337 -16.31 35.94 43.07
C GLN A 337 -15.88 35.11 41.86
N HIS A 338 -14.65 34.60 41.89
CA HIS A 338 -14.06 33.79 40.83
C HIS A 338 -14.13 32.32 41.23
N MET A 339 -14.72 31.47 40.37
CA MET A 339 -14.79 30.02 40.56
C MET A 339 -13.89 29.37 39.52
N TYR A 340 -12.98 28.48 39.95
CA TYR A 340 -12.05 27.77 39.08
C TYR A 340 -12.40 26.29 39.06
N CYS A 341 -12.71 25.74 37.88
CA CYS A 341 -12.83 24.29 37.67
C CYS A 341 -11.61 23.83 36.86
N ARG A 342 -10.87 22.85 37.39
CA ARG A 342 -9.72 22.25 36.72
C ARG A 342 -10.19 20.98 36.01
N PHE A 343 -10.17 20.97 34.69
CA PHE A 343 -10.37 19.75 33.90
C PHE A 343 -8.99 19.16 33.57
N SER A 344 -8.82 17.85 33.73
CA SER A 344 -7.59 17.16 33.36
C SER A 344 -7.55 16.97 31.85
N GLY A 345 -6.98 17.96 31.15
CA GLY A 345 -6.77 17.99 29.71
C GLY A 345 -6.09 19.30 29.30
N VAL A 346 -5.26 19.28 28.25
CA VAL A 346 -4.24 20.30 27.86
C VAL A 346 -4.80 21.71 27.50
N LEU A 347 -6.07 21.97 27.76
CA LEU A 347 -6.71 23.27 27.55
C LEU A 347 -7.52 23.67 28.78
N GLY A 348 -7.03 24.69 29.50
CA GLY A 348 -7.77 25.32 30.60
C GLY A 348 -8.78 26.32 30.06
N PHE A 349 -10.05 26.14 30.41
CA PHE A 349 -11.11 27.11 30.11
C PHE A 349 -11.30 28.05 31.30
N THR A 350 -11.33 29.35 31.06
CA THR A 350 -11.72 30.34 32.08
C THR A 350 -13.08 30.91 31.71
N PHE A 351 -14.05 30.76 32.59
CA PHE A 351 -15.41 31.26 32.39
C PHE A 351 -15.63 32.53 33.21
N HIS A 352 -16.08 33.60 32.54
CA HIS A 352 -16.47 34.84 33.20
C HIS A 352 -17.99 34.93 33.30
N TRP A 353 -18.48 35.01 34.53
CA TRP A 353 -19.91 35.16 34.85
C TRP A 353 -20.14 36.48 35.58
N LYS A 354 -21.27 37.13 35.31
CA LYS A 354 -21.74 38.28 36.09
C LYS A 354 -23.10 37.92 36.68
N ARG A 355 -23.18 37.76 38.00
CA ARG A 355 -24.44 37.52 38.70
C ARG A 355 -25.17 38.85 38.85
N GLN A 356 -26.31 39.02 38.20
CA GLN A 356 -27.16 40.19 38.41
C GLN A 356 -28.33 39.79 39.32
N MET A 357 -28.31 40.28 40.55
CA MET A 357 -29.39 40.01 41.52
C MET A 357 -30.61 40.86 41.15
N ARG A 358 -31.62 40.25 40.52
CA ARG A 358 -32.99 40.78 40.48
C ARG A 358 -33.83 40.02 41.50
N LYS A 359 -34.81 40.71 42.11
CA LYS A 359 -35.66 40.23 43.21
C LYS A 359 -36.66 39.13 42.84
N ASP A 360 -36.62 38.57 41.64
CA ASP A 360 -37.46 37.46 41.22
C ASP A 360 -36.64 36.55 40.29
N GLY A 361 -36.19 35.40 40.81
CA GLY A 361 -35.51 34.34 40.05
C GLY A 361 -34.11 34.70 39.52
N SER A 362 -33.08 34.02 40.01
CA SER A 362 -31.70 34.20 39.53
C SER A 362 -31.50 33.64 38.11
N SER A 363 -31.24 34.51 37.13
CA SER A 363 -30.66 34.09 35.84
C SER A 363 -29.15 34.37 35.84
N VAL A 364 -28.36 33.35 35.46
CA VAL A 364 -26.91 33.46 35.24
C VAL A 364 -26.71 33.56 33.73
N GLN A 365 -26.14 34.67 33.25
CA GLN A 365 -25.78 34.82 31.85
C GLN A 365 -24.27 34.69 31.66
N LEU A 366 -23.86 33.84 30.73
CA LEU A 366 -22.48 33.67 30.28
C LEU A 366 -22.09 34.88 29.43
N GLN A 367 -21.11 35.67 29.87
CA GLN A 367 -20.73 36.89 29.17
C GLN A 367 -19.66 36.66 28.10
N SER A 368 -18.67 35.82 28.37
CA SER A 368 -17.62 35.49 27.41
C SER A 368 -16.88 34.23 27.82
N ILE A 369 -16.33 33.53 26.82
CA ILE A 369 -15.38 32.44 27.01
C ILE A 369 -14.06 32.91 26.41
N THR A 370 -12.99 32.87 27.20
CA THR A 370 -11.66 33.27 26.73
C THR A 370 -10.74 32.05 26.76
N PHE A 371 -10.12 31.74 25.62
CA PHE A 371 -9.08 30.72 25.53
C PHE A 371 -7.76 31.29 26.08
N SER A 372 -7.16 30.62 27.05
CA SER A 372 -5.82 30.99 27.51
C SER A 372 -4.93 29.77 27.49
N LYS A 373 -3.89 29.80 26.64
CA LYS A 373 -2.82 28.81 26.62
C LYS A 373 -1.81 29.20 27.71
N LYS A 374 -2.07 28.82 28.96
CA LYS A 374 -1.04 28.92 30.01
C LYS A 374 -0.12 27.71 29.94
N LEU A 375 1.14 27.95 29.55
CA LEU A 375 2.23 27.04 29.88
C LEU A 375 2.34 27.02 31.42
N LEU A 376 2.11 25.87 32.05
CA LEU A 376 2.47 25.68 33.45
C LEU A 376 3.99 25.48 33.49
N GLU A 377 4.74 26.49 33.91
CA GLU A 377 6.03 26.25 34.56
C GLU A 377 5.73 25.70 35.96
N CYS A 378 6.07 24.44 36.19
CA CYS A 378 6.11 23.89 37.54
C CYS A 378 7.33 24.47 38.28
N LYS A 379 7.11 25.03 39.46
CA LYS A 379 8.16 25.30 40.44
C LYS A 379 7.82 24.63 41.75
#